data_AF-A0AAJ2BI38-F1
#
_entry.id   AF-A0AAJ2BI38-F1
#
_cell.length_a   1.000
_cell.length_b   1.000
_cell.length_c   1.000
_cell.angle_alpha   90.00
_cell.angle_beta   90.00
_cell.angle_gamma   90.00
#
_symmetry.space_group_name_H-M   'P 1'
#
loop_
_entity.id
_entity.type
_entity.pdbx_description
1 polymer ?
#
loop_
_entity_poly.entity_id
_entity_poly.type
_entity_poly.pdbx_seq_one_letter_code
_entity_poly.pdbx_strand_id
1 'polypeptide(L)'
;MRGEGGRDLLVETLTARGVRVEVLELYRRQCPVYPAGLILETLAAERLNAIMVSSGQGFAHLQACAGADWPELRRYPLLVPSARVAELARANGCHRVIECQGANAGAIAAALAHHHPD
;
A
#
# COMPACT_ATOMS: atom_id res chain seq x y z
N MET A 1 -16.38 -12.24 -7.81
CA MET A 1 -16.71 -10.88 -7.31
C MET A 1 -15.42 -10.16 -6.96
N ARG A 2 -15.23 -8.91 -7.40
CA ARG A 2 -14.10 -8.04 -7.04
C ARG A 2 -14.51 -6.56 -7.19
N GLY A 3 -13.60 -5.64 -6.85
CA GLY A 3 -13.71 -4.27 -7.34
C GLY A 3 -13.22 -4.19 -8.79
N GLU A 4 -13.42 -3.04 -9.44
CA GLU A 4 -12.86 -2.76 -10.75
C GLU A 4 -11.33 -2.89 -10.73
N GLY A 5 -10.82 -3.77 -11.60
CA GLY A 5 -9.40 -4.07 -11.74
C GLY A 5 -8.79 -4.92 -10.62
N GLY A 6 -7.62 -5.49 -10.91
CA GLY A 6 -6.84 -6.31 -9.98
C GLY A 6 -7.37 -7.74 -9.83
N ARG A 7 -6.53 -8.65 -9.31
CA ARG A 7 -6.72 -10.11 -9.39
C ARG A 7 -6.62 -10.69 -10.81
N ASP A 8 -6.00 -9.97 -11.73
CA ASP A 8 -5.88 -10.41 -13.13
C ASP A 8 -5.06 -11.69 -13.23
N LEU A 9 -3.95 -11.80 -12.47
CA LEU A 9 -3.18 -13.04 -12.33
C LEU A 9 -4.05 -14.25 -11.95
N LEU A 10 -5.04 -14.06 -11.06
CA LEU A 10 -5.93 -15.16 -10.63
C LEU A 10 -6.86 -15.58 -11.77
N VAL A 11 -7.45 -14.60 -12.47
CA VAL A 11 -8.34 -14.85 -13.62
C VAL A 11 -7.56 -15.54 -14.73
N GLU A 12 -6.42 -14.98 -15.13
CA GLU A 12 -5.55 -15.52 -16.17
C GLU A 12 -5.08 -16.93 -15.85
N THR A 13 -4.59 -17.17 -14.62
CA THR A 13 -4.09 -18.48 -14.21
C THR A 13 -5.19 -19.54 -14.20
N LEU A 14 -6.39 -19.21 -13.75
CA LEU A 14 -7.53 -20.14 -13.73
C LEU A 14 -8.03 -20.43 -15.15
N THR A 15 -8.19 -19.41 -15.99
CA THR A 15 -8.60 -19.57 -17.38
C THR A 15 -7.57 -20.35 -18.20
N ALA A 16 -6.28 -20.10 -18.01
CA ALA A 16 -5.20 -20.87 -18.65
C ALA A 16 -5.23 -22.36 -18.26
N ARG A 17 -5.79 -22.70 -17.10
CA ARG A 17 -6.01 -24.09 -16.65
C ARG A 17 -7.35 -24.67 -17.09
N GLY A 18 -8.09 -23.99 -17.98
CA GLY A 18 -9.38 -24.43 -18.52
C GLY A 18 -10.58 -24.16 -17.61
N VAL A 19 -10.41 -23.39 -16.53
CA VAL A 19 -11.53 -23.01 -15.65
C VAL A 19 -12.28 -21.84 -16.26
N ARG A 20 -13.61 -21.97 -16.39
CA ARG A 20 -14.47 -20.84 -16.74
C ARG A 20 -14.57 -19.88 -15.56
N VAL A 21 -14.11 -18.64 -15.74
CA VAL A 21 -14.15 -17.60 -14.72
C VAL A 21 -15.08 -16.49 -15.16
N GLU A 22 -16.08 -16.17 -14.34
CA GLU A 22 -16.94 -15.00 -14.51
C GLU A 22 -16.57 -13.93 -13.48
N VAL A 23 -16.32 -12.72 -13.96
CA VAL A 23 -15.95 -11.57 -13.13
C VAL A 23 -17.18 -10.69 -12.97
N LEU A 24 -17.52 -10.40 -11.72
CA LEU A 24 -18.52 -9.41 -11.34
C LEU A 24 -17.83 -8.32 -10.54
N GLU A 25 -17.78 -7.11 -11.10
CA GLU A 25 -17.19 -5.92 -10.48
C GLU A 25 -18.29 -5.18 -9.71
N LEU A 26 -18.09 -5.02 -8.39
CA LEU A 26 -19.11 -4.53 -7.47
C LEU A 26 -18.86 -3.10 -6.99
N TYR A 27 -17.62 -2.62 -7.13
CA TYR A 27 -17.23 -1.31 -6.65
C TYR A 27 -15.99 -0.80 -7.39
N ARG A 28 -15.78 0.52 -7.37
CA ARG A 28 -14.55 1.16 -7.84
C ARG A 28 -13.86 1.84 -6.66
N ARG A 29 -12.53 1.78 -6.64
CA ARG A 29 -11.71 2.55 -5.69
C ARG A 29 -11.30 3.86 -6.34
N GLN A 30 -11.54 4.97 -5.67
CA GLN A 30 -11.11 6.30 -6.10
C GLN A 30 -10.10 6.87 -5.10
N CYS A 31 -9.16 7.67 -5.58
CA CYS A 31 -8.24 8.41 -4.72
C CYS A 31 -9.02 9.54 -4.04
N PRO A 32 -9.01 9.65 -2.70
CA PRO A 32 -9.59 10.80 -2.03
C PRO A 32 -8.87 12.09 -2.43
N VAL A 33 -9.59 13.21 -2.36
CA VAL A 33 -9.01 14.55 -2.53
C VAL A 33 -8.72 15.11 -1.14
N TYR A 34 -7.45 15.33 -0.86
CA TYR A 34 -7.00 16.00 0.36
C TYR A 34 -6.38 17.36 0.03
N PRO A 35 -6.44 18.33 0.94
CA PRO A 35 -5.60 19.53 0.86
C PRO A 35 -4.11 19.14 0.73
N ALA A 36 -3.36 19.93 -0.03
CA ALA A 36 -1.91 19.80 -0.08
C ALA A 36 -1.30 19.93 1.33
N GLY A 37 -0.23 19.20 1.63
CA GLY A 37 0.42 19.23 2.94
C GLY A 37 -0.24 18.39 4.03
N LEU A 38 -1.55 18.05 3.91
CA LEU A 38 -2.31 17.43 5.01
C LEU A 38 -1.62 16.17 5.59
N ILE A 39 -1.01 15.34 4.73
CA ILE A 39 -0.37 14.11 5.18
C ILE A 39 0.87 14.42 6.04
N LEU A 40 1.75 15.32 5.60
CA LEU A 40 2.93 15.72 6.37
C LEU A 40 2.53 16.46 7.66
N GLU A 41 1.53 17.34 7.58
CA GLU A 41 0.98 18.02 8.75
C GLU A 41 0.45 17.03 9.79
N THR A 42 -0.28 16.00 9.34
CA THR A 42 -0.78 14.95 10.23
C THR A 42 0.37 14.16 10.84
N LEU A 43 1.38 13.78 10.04
CA LEU A 43 2.55 13.06 10.55
C LEU A 43 3.28 13.86 11.64
N ALA A 44 3.46 15.17 11.42
CA ALA A 44 4.13 16.05 12.37
C ALA A 44 3.30 16.32 13.63
N ALA A 45 2.03 16.70 13.47
CA ALA A 45 1.13 17.06 14.57
C ALA A 45 0.89 15.88 15.52
N GLU A 46 0.67 14.69 14.96
CA GLU A 46 0.39 13.47 15.71
C GLU A 46 1.67 12.69 16.08
N ARG A 47 2.85 13.23 15.73
CA ARG A 47 4.17 12.63 15.99
C ARG A 47 4.26 11.19 15.47
N LEU A 48 3.64 10.92 14.33
CA LEU A 48 3.65 9.61 13.68
C LEU A 48 5.02 9.38 13.04
N ASN A 49 5.54 8.18 13.21
CA ASN A 49 6.91 7.82 12.81
C ASN A 49 6.96 6.72 11.73
N ALA A 50 5.80 6.29 11.22
CA ALA A 50 5.70 5.28 10.17
C ALA A 50 4.38 5.43 9.41
N ILE A 51 4.35 4.90 8.18
CA ILE A 51 3.18 4.88 7.31
C ILE A 51 2.87 3.44 6.95
N MET A 52 1.58 3.09 6.89
CA MET A 52 1.13 1.77 6.44
C MET A 52 0.24 1.92 5.22
N VAL A 53 0.50 1.09 4.21
CA VAL A 53 -0.40 0.91 3.07
C VAL A 53 -0.87 -0.54 3.02
N SER A 54 -2.16 -0.76 2.76
CA SER A 54 -2.76 -2.11 2.74
C SER A 54 -2.79 -2.74 1.34
N SER A 55 -2.39 -2.00 0.30
CA SER A 55 -2.37 -2.48 -1.08
C SER A 55 -1.48 -1.62 -1.97
N GLY A 56 -1.10 -2.16 -3.13
CA GLY A 56 -0.38 -1.37 -4.16
C GLY A 56 -1.18 -0.17 -4.68
N GLN A 57 -2.51 -0.26 -4.75
CA GLN A 57 -3.33 0.91 -5.11
C GLN A 57 -3.32 1.97 -4.01
N GLY A 58 -3.35 1.56 -2.74
CA GLY A 58 -3.19 2.48 -1.61
C GLY A 58 -1.82 3.18 -1.63
N PHE A 59 -0.77 2.47 -2.02
CA PHE A 59 0.55 3.07 -2.24
C PHE A 59 0.54 4.12 -3.37
N ALA A 60 -0.05 3.79 -4.52
CA ALA A 60 -0.17 4.76 -5.62
C ALA A 60 -0.99 6.00 -5.21
N HIS A 61 -2.06 5.83 -4.43
CA HIS A 61 -2.82 6.95 -3.88
C HIS A 61 -2.01 7.78 -2.90
N LEU A 62 -1.20 7.16 -2.03
CA LEU A 62 -0.30 7.87 -1.12
C LEU A 62 0.66 8.77 -1.91
N GLN A 63 1.26 8.27 -3.00
CA GLN A 63 2.13 9.08 -3.86
C GLN A 63 1.39 10.24 -4.52
N ALA A 64 0.18 9.98 -5.05
CA ALA A 64 -0.63 11.00 -5.69
C ALA A 64 -1.05 12.11 -4.72
N CYS A 65 -1.48 11.74 -3.51
CA CYS A 65 -1.85 12.70 -2.46
C CYS A 65 -0.64 13.45 -1.90
N ALA A 66 0.54 12.81 -1.85
CA ALA A 66 1.77 13.47 -1.41
C ALA A 66 2.19 14.60 -2.38
N GLY A 67 2.05 14.38 -3.69
CA GLY A 67 2.43 15.38 -4.69
C GLY A 67 3.86 15.87 -4.49
N ALA A 68 4.02 17.18 -4.27
CA ALA A 68 5.32 17.83 -4.04
C ALA A 68 6.03 17.35 -2.76
N ASP A 69 5.29 16.82 -1.79
CA ASP A 69 5.80 16.36 -0.49
C ASP A 69 6.38 14.95 -0.53
N TRP A 70 6.26 14.24 -1.67
CA TRP A 70 6.75 12.87 -1.83
C TRP A 70 8.23 12.66 -1.43
N PRO A 71 9.17 13.57 -1.76
CA PRO A 71 10.57 13.42 -1.36
C PRO A 71 10.79 13.37 0.15
N GLU A 72 9.93 14.03 0.94
CA GLU A 72 9.97 13.99 2.40
C GLU A 72 9.25 12.74 2.92
N LEU A 73 8.04 12.49 2.40
CA LEU A 73 7.19 11.35 2.77
C LEU A 73 7.88 9.99 2.59
N ARG A 74 8.62 9.80 1.49
CA ARG A 74 9.31 8.52 1.20
C ARG A 74 10.48 8.19 2.15
N ARG A 75 10.83 9.10 3.06
CA ARG A 75 11.85 8.90 4.09
C ARG A 75 11.29 8.20 5.34
N TYR A 76 9.98 8.24 5.55
CA TYR A 76 9.34 7.53 6.65
C TYR A 76 9.41 6.01 6.43
N PRO A 77 9.56 5.20 7.50
CA PRO A 77 9.34 3.77 7.45
C PRO A 77 7.96 3.45 6.84
N LEU A 78 7.94 2.65 5.78
CA LEU A 78 6.72 2.25 5.08
C LEU A 78 6.45 0.77 5.28
N LEU A 79 5.35 0.46 5.97
CA LEU A 79 4.82 -0.88 6.14
C LEU A 79 3.96 -1.25 4.92
N VAL A 80 4.25 -2.39 4.31
CA VAL A 80 3.59 -2.88 3.09
C VAL A 80 3.15 -4.34 3.27
N PRO A 81 2.08 -4.82 2.61
CA PRO A 81 1.45 -6.10 2.97
C PRO A 81 2.05 -7.31 2.24
N SER A 82 3.01 -7.10 1.32
CA SER A 82 3.63 -8.17 0.53
C SER A 82 4.87 -7.70 -0.22
N ALA A 83 5.72 -8.66 -0.60
CA ALA A 83 6.91 -8.45 -1.44
C ALA A 83 6.62 -7.64 -2.71
N ARG A 84 5.50 -7.92 -3.40
CA ARG A 84 5.10 -7.18 -4.61
C ARG A 84 4.93 -5.68 -4.35
N VAL A 85 4.35 -5.30 -3.21
CA VAL A 85 4.20 -3.88 -2.85
C VAL A 85 5.52 -3.32 -2.33
N ALA A 86 6.35 -4.13 -1.67
CA ALA A 86 7.68 -3.72 -1.24
C ALA A 86 8.60 -3.37 -2.42
N GLU A 87 8.59 -4.17 -3.48
CA GLU A 87 9.29 -3.90 -4.73
C GLU A 87 8.82 -2.59 -5.37
N LEU A 88 7.50 -2.40 -5.47
CA LEU A 88 6.91 -1.15 -5.97
C LEU A 88 7.38 0.06 -5.15
N ALA A 89 7.37 -0.04 -3.82
CA ALA A 89 7.79 1.04 -2.94
C ALA A 89 9.28 1.37 -3.10
N ARG A 90 10.15 0.36 -3.15
CA ARG A 90 11.60 0.56 -3.37
C ARG A 90 11.87 1.18 -4.73
N ALA A 91 11.20 0.72 -5.78
CA ALA A 91 11.32 1.28 -7.13
C ALA A 91 10.88 2.76 -7.20
N ASN A 92 10.00 3.19 -6.28
CA ASN A 92 9.54 4.57 -6.15
C ASN A 92 10.32 5.38 -5.09
N GLY A 93 11.47 4.87 -4.66
CA GLY A 93 12.42 5.61 -3.84
C GLY A 93 12.09 5.64 -2.34
N CYS A 94 11.24 4.75 -1.83
CA CYS A 94 11.07 4.59 -0.37
C CYS A 94 12.34 4.00 0.25
N HIS A 95 12.88 4.67 1.27
CA HIS A 95 14.20 4.30 1.83
C HIS A 95 14.12 3.12 2.79
N ARG A 96 13.06 3.06 3.61
CA ARG A 96 12.86 2.01 4.61
C ARG A 96 11.52 1.34 4.39
N VAL A 97 11.55 0.15 3.79
CA VAL A 97 10.34 -0.63 3.49
C VAL A 97 10.31 -1.86 4.38
N ILE A 98 9.24 -1.99 5.17
CA ILE A 98 8.99 -3.10 6.09
C ILE A 98 7.87 -3.95 5.50
N GLU A 99 8.19 -5.19 5.11
CA GLU A 99 7.20 -6.11 4.59
C GLU A 99 6.46 -6.82 5.73
N CYS A 100 5.18 -6.50 5.87
CA CYS A 100 4.22 -7.26 6.65
C CYS A 100 3.79 -8.47 5.82
N GLN A 101 3.78 -9.67 6.40
CA GLN A 101 3.27 -10.90 5.77
C GLN A 101 1.72 -10.90 5.73
N GLY A 102 1.14 -9.85 5.15
CA GLY A 102 -0.29 -9.57 5.11
C GLY A 102 -0.65 -8.18 5.63
N ALA A 103 -1.89 -7.76 5.34
CA ALA A 103 -2.44 -6.46 5.74
C ALA A 103 -3.25 -6.51 7.05
N ASN A 104 -3.29 -7.65 7.75
CA ASN A 104 -4.07 -7.82 8.97
C ASN A 104 -3.29 -7.34 10.21
N ALA A 105 -4.02 -7.05 11.30
CA ALA A 105 -3.44 -6.51 12.53
C ALA A 105 -2.32 -7.40 13.12
N GLY A 106 -2.48 -8.73 13.08
CA GLY A 106 -1.47 -9.66 13.59
C GLY A 106 -0.15 -9.60 12.80
N ALA A 107 -0.24 -9.56 11.47
CA ALA A 107 0.94 -9.43 10.60
C ALA A 107 1.68 -8.10 10.83
N ILE A 108 0.93 -7.01 11.02
CA ILE A 108 1.49 -5.69 11.29
C ILE A 108 2.15 -5.66 12.68
N ALA A 109 1.47 -6.15 13.72
CA ALA A 109 2.03 -6.21 15.07
C ALA A 109 3.30 -7.07 15.12
N ALA A 110 3.31 -8.21 14.44
CA ALA A 110 4.49 -9.06 14.31
C ALA A 110 5.63 -8.30 13.62
N ALA A 111 5.38 -7.60 12.51
CA ALA A 111 6.40 -6.81 11.83
C ALA A 111 6.96 -5.70 12.73
N LEU A 112 6.10 -5.00 13.47
CA LEU A 112 6.52 -3.95 14.41
C LEU A 112 7.39 -4.50 15.55
N ALA A 113 7.05 -5.67 16.10
CA ALA A 113 7.83 -6.29 17.16
C ALA A 113 9.28 -6.62 16.74
N HIS A 114 9.51 -6.93 15.47
CA HIS A 114 10.85 -7.22 14.92
C HIS A 114 11.62 -5.97 14.47
N HIS A 115 10.94 -4.83 14.32
CA HIS A 115 11.49 -3.60 13.76
C HIS A 115 11.39 -2.40 14.70
N HIS A 116 11.23 -2.66 16.00
CA HIS A 116 11.13 -1.63 17.01
C HIS A 116 12.36 -0.72 16.91
N PRO A 117 12.19 0.62 16.82
CA PRO A 117 13.31 1.51 16.99
C PRO A 117 13.88 1.32 18.40
N ASP A 118 15.21 1.29 18.50
CA ASP A 118 15.92 1.42 19.78
C ASP A 118 15.53 2.70 20.52
#